data_AF-A0A5T6N2L3-F1
#
_entry.id   AF-A0A5T6N2L3-F1
#
_cell.length_a   1.000
_cell.length_b   1.000
_cell.length_c   1.000
_cell.angle_alpha   90.00
_cell.angle_beta   90.00
_cell.angle_gamma   90.00
#
_symmetry.space_group_name_H-M   'P 1'
#
loop_
_entity.id
_entity.type
_entity.pdbx_description
1 polymer ?
#
loop_
_entity_poly.entity_id
_entity_poly.type
_entity_poly.pdbx_seq_one_letter_code
_entity_poly.pdbx_strand_id
1 'polypeptide(L)'
;MKLINMNTRTLWIDSLKAIAIFWIYLGHFEDNGKQLYQLAFSFHIPLFFFISGIFHKRCESLSDLISIIKNGFAKIMIPYFAFSIISLAFFSLYNNSSFDQVKEMSLQILPAIRNQIFAGSLWFLPCLYVMIVMYSLILLTIKNKYIIFIICFIVFVISTKLKIGFVPALFLNI
;
A
#
# COMPACT_ATOMS: atom_id res chain seq x y z
N MET A 1 11.19 -21.08 -33.87
CA MET A 1 11.23 -19.80 -33.14
C MET A 1 9.84 -19.55 -32.55
N LYS A 2 9.61 -19.89 -31.28
CA LYS A 2 8.29 -19.79 -30.64
C LYS A 2 8.04 -18.33 -30.26
N LEU A 3 7.03 -17.72 -30.84
CA LEU A 3 6.55 -16.38 -30.48
C LEU A 3 6.15 -16.39 -29.01
N ILE A 4 6.86 -15.61 -28.19
CA ILE A 4 6.54 -15.43 -26.77
C ILE A 4 5.25 -14.61 -26.73
N ASN A 5 4.16 -15.27 -26.38
CA ASN A 5 2.87 -14.65 -26.16
C ASN A 5 3.00 -13.68 -24.96
N MET A 6 2.77 -12.38 -25.18
CA MET A 6 2.92 -11.31 -24.16
C MET A 6 1.83 -11.33 -23.07
N ASN A 7 1.04 -12.41 -23.01
CA ASN A 7 0.02 -12.70 -21.99
C ASN A 7 0.45 -13.85 -21.05
N THR A 8 1.75 -14.02 -20.85
CA THR A 8 2.29 -15.08 -19.99
C THR A 8 2.21 -14.66 -18.53
N ARG A 9 1.15 -15.12 -17.85
CA ARG A 9 1.04 -15.09 -16.39
C ARG A 9 2.28 -15.74 -15.77
N THR A 10 3.00 -15.01 -14.94
CA THR A 10 4.26 -15.46 -14.32
C THR A 10 3.97 -16.24 -13.04
N LEU A 11 4.01 -17.57 -13.12
CA LEU A 11 3.62 -18.48 -12.03
C LEU A 11 4.34 -18.21 -10.70
N TRP A 12 5.63 -17.83 -10.73
CA TRP A 12 6.39 -17.50 -9.52
C TRP A 12 5.85 -16.24 -8.82
N ILE A 13 5.30 -15.29 -9.56
CA ILE A 13 4.69 -14.06 -9.01
C ILE A 13 3.37 -14.39 -8.34
N ASP A 14 2.56 -15.25 -8.95
CA ASP A 14 1.34 -15.73 -8.30
C ASP A 14 1.64 -16.48 -7.01
N SER A 15 2.71 -17.28 -7.03
CA SER A 15 3.20 -17.99 -5.84
C SER A 15 3.62 -17.00 -4.75
N LEU A 16 4.34 -15.92 -5.08
CA LEU A 16 4.69 -14.88 -4.12
C LEU A 16 3.48 -14.14 -3.56
N LYS A 17 2.47 -13.85 -4.38
CA LYS A 17 1.21 -13.24 -3.90
C LYS A 17 0.48 -14.18 -2.95
N ALA A 18 0.41 -15.47 -3.27
CA ALA A 18 -0.19 -16.48 -2.41
C ALA A 18 0.56 -16.58 -1.07
N ILE A 19 1.89 -16.59 -1.10
CA ILE A 19 2.73 -16.52 0.11
C ILE A 19 2.39 -15.25 0.90
N ALA A 20 2.40 -14.08 0.27
CA ALA A 20 2.08 -12.81 0.94
C ALA A 20 0.70 -12.82 1.64
N ILE A 21 -0.33 -13.34 0.96
CA ILE A 21 -1.69 -13.48 1.51
C ILE A 21 -1.72 -14.49 2.66
N PHE A 22 -1.06 -15.65 2.50
CA PHE A 22 -0.98 -16.67 3.54
C PHE A 22 -0.40 -16.13 4.84
N TRP A 23 0.64 -15.30 4.75
CA TRP A 23 1.24 -14.70 5.92
C TRP A 23 0.42 -13.54 6.52
N ILE A 24 -0.38 -12.81 5.75
CA ILE A 24 -1.39 -11.90 6.33
C ILE A 24 -2.32 -12.71 7.23
N TYR A 25 -2.83 -13.84 6.73
CA TYR A 25 -3.70 -14.72 7.49
C TYR A 25 -3.01 -15.24 8.77
N LEU A 26 -1.77 -15.72 8.68
CA LEU A 26 -1.00 -16.15 9.85
C LEU A 26 -0.74 -15.01 10.85
N GLY A 27 -0.49 -13.79 10.36
CA GLY A 27 -0.29 -12.61 11.20
C GLY A 27 -1.54 -12.17 11.95
N HIS A 28 -2.73 -12.57 11.51
CA HIS A 28 -4.01 -12.33 12.21
C HIS A 28 -4.46 -13.53 13.06
N PHE A 29 -3.66 -14.59 13.14
CA PHE A 29 -3.91 -15.73 14.00
C PHE A 29 -3.49 -15.36 15.43
N GLU A 30 -4.46 -15.01 16.28
CA GLU A 30 -4.34 -14.37 17.61
C GLU A 30 -3.25 -14.96 18.57
N ASP A 31 -3.63 -15.61 19.67
CA ASP A 31 -2.69 -16.02 20.72
C ASP A 31 -1.72 -17.13 20.26
N ASN A 32 -2.11 -17.92 19.27
CA ASN A 32 -1.32 -19.03 18.73
C ASN A 32 -0.28 -18.58 17.68
N GLY A 33 -0.38 -17.35 17.15
CA GLY A 33 0.51 -16.81 16.11
C GLY A 33 1.50 -15.74 16.60
N LYS A 34 1.48 -15.37 17.89
CA LYS A 34 2.33 -14.29 18.46
C LYS A 34 3.82 -14.39 18.12
N GLN A 35 4.37 -15.61 18.05
CA GLN A 35 5.77 -15.84 17.68
C GLN A 35 6.05 -15.55 16.19
N LEU A 36 5.06 -15.77 15.33
CA LEU A 36 5.13 -15.52 13.89
C LEU A 36 4.64 -14.13 13.50
N TYR A 37 3.94 -13.42 14.40
CA TYR A 37 3.40 -12.08 14.16
C TYR A 37 4.49 -11.10 13.72
N GLN A 38 5.60 -11.01 14.43
CA GLN A 38 6.71 -10.11 14.06
C GLN A 38 7.30 -10.47 12.70
N LEU A 39 7.48 -11.77 12.43
CA LEU A 39 8.00 -12.25 11.16
C LEU A 39 7.01 -11.93 10.03
N ALA A 40 5.74 -12.27 10.18
CA ALA A 40 4.68 -12.01 9.23
C ALA A 40 4.62 -10.52 8.85
N PHE A 41 4.57 -9.63 9.85
CA PHE A 41 4.51 -8.18 9.64
C PHE A 41 5.80 -7.58 9.09
N SER A 42 6.97 -8.21 9.31
CA SER A 42 8.25 -7.72 8.80
C SER A 42 8.38 -7.83 7.27
N PHE A 43 7.66 -8.76 6.63
CA PHE A 43 7.94 -9.08 5.22
C PHE A 43 6.74 -8.87 4.29
N HIS A 44 5.49 -9.08 4.72
CA HIS A 44 4.37 -9.08 3.76
C HIS A 44 4.11 -7.69 3.17
N ILE A 45 4.12 -6.63 3.98
CA ILE A 45 3.94 -5.25 3.51
C ILE A 45 5.06 -4.84 2.55
N PRO A 46 6.36 -5.01 2.88
CA PRO A 46 7.46 -4.78 1.93
C PRO A 46 7.34 -5.62 0.65
N LEU A 47 6.90 -6.87 0.75
CA LEU A 47 6.74 -7.76 -0.41
C LEU A 47 5.66 -7.25 -1.36
N PHE A 48 4.52 -6.75 -0.86
CA PHE A 48 3.51 -6.14 -1.73
C PHE A 48 4.04 -4.90 -2.45
N PHE A 49 4.76 -4.02 -1.76
CA PHE A 49 5.42 -2.87 -2.40
C PHE A 49 6.43 -3.30 -3.47
N PHE A 50 7.22 -4.33 -3.18
CA PHE A 50 8.20 -4.87 -4.12
C PHE A 50 7.54 -5.43 -5.38
N ILE A 51 6.52 -6.28 -5.21
CA ILE A 51 5.75 -6.83 -6.34
C ILE A 51 5.11 -5.70 -7.16
N SER A 52 4.50 -4.71 -6.50
CA SER A 52 3.92 -3.55 -7.18
C SER A 52 4.96 -2.72 -7.96
N GLY A 53 6.18 -2.61 -7.43
CA GLY A 53 7.30 -1.94 -8.10
C GLY A 53 7.79 -2.67 -9.35
N ILE A 54 7.86 -4.01 -9.32
CA ILE A 54 8.27 -4.83 -10.49
C ILE A 54 7.35 -4.59 -11.70
N PHE A 55 6.05 -4.45 -11.47
CA PHE A 55 5.05 -4.22 -12.52
C PHE A 55 4.78 -2.75 -12.81
N HIS A 56 5.53 -1.85 -12.18
CA HIS A 56 5.31 -0.43 -12.39
C HIS A 56 5.65 -0.05 -13.84
N LYS A 57 4.70 0.58 -14.53
CA LYS A 57 4.93 1.08 -15.89
C LYS A 57 6.00 2.16 -15.84
N ARG A 58 6.99 2.10 -16.73
CA ARG A 58 8.00 3.16 -16.85
C ARG A 58 7.32 4.49 -17.16
N CYS A 59 7.63 5.52 -16.37
CA CYS A 59 7.12 6.87 -16.53
C CYS A 59 8.20 7.76 -17.15
N GLU A 60 8.07 8.12 -18.43
CA GLU A 60 9.07 8.92 -19.15
C GLU A 60 8.54 10.31 -19.56
N SER A 61 7.24 10.53 -19.42
CA SER A 61 6.55 11.75 -19.86
C SER A 61 5.43 12.15 -18.90
N LEU A 62 4.99 13.41 -18.98
CA LEU A 62 3.84 13.89 -18.21
C LEU A 62 2.54 13.17 -18.58
N SER A 63 2.38 12.76 -19.84
CA SER A 63 1.21 11.97 -20.26
C SER A 63 1.20 10.58 -19.64
N ASP A 64 2.37 9.93 -19.49
CA ASP A 64 2.49 8.68 -18.75
C ASP A 64 2.11 8.85 -17.28
N LEU A 65 2.58 9.92 -16.63
CA LEU A 65 2.23 10.21 -15.23
C LEU A 65 0.72 10.38 -15.06
N ILE A 66 0.08 11.19 -15.90
CA ILE A 66 -1.37 11.39 -15.86
C ILE A 66 -2.11 10.06 -16.07
N SER A 67 -1.63 9.21 -16.98
CA SER A 67 -2.18 7.87 -17.21
C SER A 67 -2.04 6.98 -15.98
N ILE A 68 -0.87 6.98 -15.32
CA ILE A 68 -0.61 6.21 -14.10
C ILE A 68 -1.51 6.68 -12.95
N ILE A 69 -1.63 8.00 -12.76
CA ILE A 69 -2.50 8.60 -11.73
C ILE A 69 -3.95 8.17 -11.97
N LYS A 70 -4.49 8.37 -13.17
CA LYS A 70 -5.88 8.02 -13.50
C LYS A 70 -6.16 6.52 -13.33
N ASN A 71 -5.30 5.68 -13.88
CA ASN A 71 -5.46 4.23 -13.82
C ASN A 71 -5.26 3.69 -12.40
N GLY A 72 -4.28 4.22 -11.66
CA GLY A 72 -4.03 3.88 -10.27
C GLY A 72 -5.20 4.28 -9.38
N PHE A 73 -5.75 5.47 -9.58
CA PHE A 73 -6.92 5.94 -8.84
C PHE A 73 -8.13 5.02 -9.09
N ALA A 74 -8.40 4.70 -10.36
CA ALA A 74 -9.51 3.80 -10.70
C ALA A 74 -9.33 2.39 -10.15
N LYS A 75 -8.11 1.85 -10.15
CA LYS A 75 -7.83 0.47 -9.71
C LYS A 75 -7.65 0.31 -8.21
N ILE A 76 -7.28 1.37 -7.49
CA ILE A 76 -6.90 1.31 -6.08
C ILE A 76 -7.81 2.20 -5.23
N MET A 77 -7.94 3.48 -5.57
CA MET A 77 -8.69 4.45 -4.76
C MET A 77 -10.21 4.24 -4.86
N ILE A 78 -10.74 3.89 -6.02
CA ILE A 78 -12.19 3.58 -6.14
C ILE A 78 -12.56 2.38 -5.25
N PRO A 79 -11.88 1.21 -5.32
CA PRO A 79 -12.12 0.12 -4.38
C PRO A 79 -11.95 0.53 -2.92
N TYR A 80 -10.92 1.33 -2.61
CA TYR A 80 -10.70 1.85 -1.27
C TYR A 80 -11.91 2.62 -0.73
N PHE A 81 -12.44 3.59 -1.48
CA PHE A 81 -13.60 4.37 -1.05
C PHE A 81 -14.86 3.51 -0.96
N ALA A 82 -15.06 2.59 -1.90
CA ALA A 82 -16.19 1.65 -1.86
C ALA A 82 -16.15 0.79 -0.60
N PHE A 83 -15.01 0.15 -0.29
CA PHE A 83 -14.85 -0.66 0.92
C PHE A 83 -14.91 0.19 2.19
N SER A 84 -14.45 1.44 2.16
CA SER A 84 -14.56 2.35 3.31
C SER A 84 -16.01 2.69 3.62
N ILE A 85 -16.83 2.98 2.60
CA ILE A 85 -18.27 3.28 2.78
C ILE A 85 -19.02 2.03 3.25
N ILE A 86 -18.75 0.87 2.66
CA ILE A 86 -19.34 -0.41 3.08
C ILE A 86 -18.98 -0.71 4.54
N SER A 87 -17.70 -0.56 4.90
CA SER A 87 -17.23 -0.77 6.28
C SER A 87 -17.86 0.23 7.23
N LEU A 88 -17.96 1.51 6.84
CA LEU A 88 -18.60 2.54 7.65
C LEU A 88 -20.05 2.17 7.96
N ALA A 89 -20.82 1.76 6.95
CA ALA A 89 -22.19 1.31 7.14
C ALA A 89 -22.26 0.07 8.05
N PHE A 90 -21.41 -0.93 7.81
CA PHE A 90 -21.35 -2.15 8.61
C PHE A 90 -21.04 -1.86 10.07
N PHE A 91 -19.96 -1.14 10.38
CA PHE A 91 -19.57 -0.82 11.75
C PHE A 91 -20.58 0.08 12.45
N SER A 92 -21.20 1.03 11.73
CA SER A 92 -22.23 1.90 12.30
C SER A 92 -23.46 1.10 12.74
N LEU A 93 -23.89 0.14 11.93
CA LEU A 93 -25.03 -0.72 12.24
C LEU A 93 -24.68 -1.75 13.33
N TYR A 94 -23.53 -2.41 13.21
CA TYR A 94 -23.08 -3.44 14.15
C TYR A 94 -22.89 -2.90 15.57
N ASN A 95 -22.31 -1.70 15.70
CA ASN A 95 -22.06 -1.06 17.00
C ASN A 95 -23.22 -0.19 17.50
N ASN A 96 -24.33 -0.08 16.74
CA ASN A 96 -25.40 0.90 17.00
C ASN A 96 -24.86 2.32 17.22
N SER A 97 -23.96 2.76 16.35
CA SER A 97 -23.23 4.01 16.52
C SER A 97 -24.12 5.25 16.44
N SER A 98 -23.83 6.25 17.26
CA SER A 98 -24.48 7.57 17.17
C SER A 98 -24.01 8.35 15.94
N PHE A 99 -24.75 9.38 15.53
CA PHE A 99 -24.38 10.23 14.40
C PHE A 99 -22.96 10.82 14.56
N ASP A 100 -22.58 11.24 15.77
CA ASP A 100 -21.26 11.80 16.04
C ASP A 100 -20.15 10.76 15.84
N GLN A 101 -20.37 9.52 16.26
CA GLN A 101 -19.42 8.42 16.03
C GLN A 101 -19.27 8.09 14.54
N VAL A 102 -20.36 8.09 13.79
CA VAL A 102 -20.31 7.90 12.33
C VAL A 102 -19.53 9.03 11.66
N LYS A 103 -19.76 10.27 12.10
CA LYS A 103 -19.02 11.44 11.61
C LYS A 103 -17.53 11.30 11.90
N GLU A 104 -17.14 10.92 13.11
CA GLU A 104 -15.73 10.69 13.48
C GLU A 104 -15.09 9.60 12.61
N MET A 105 -15.75 8.44 12.43
CA MET A 105 -15.27 7.38 11.54
C MET A 105 -15.11 7.87 10.10
N SER A 106 -16.07 8.67 9.60
CA SER A 106 -16.02 9.20 8.22
C SER A 106 -14.83 10.13 7.98
N LEU A 107 -14.43 10.91 8.99
CA LEU A 107 -13.28 11.82 8.91
C LEU A 107 -11.95 11.07 8.78
N GLN A 108 -11.89 9.80 9.19
CA GLN A 108 -10.69 8.97 9.10
C GLN A 108 -10.45 8.40 7.69
N ILE A 109 -11.45 8.41 6.80
CA ILE A 109 -11.36 7.88 5.43
C ILE A 109 -10.37 8.71 4.59
N LEU A 110 -10.37 10.02 4.71
CA LEU A 110 -9.46 10.84 3.89
C LEU A 110 -7.98 10.70 4.30
N PRO A 111 -7.61 10.84 5.59
CA PRO A 111 -6.21 10.72 6.01
C PRO A 111 -5.68 9.28 5.95
N ALA A 112 -6.57 8.28 6.11
CA ALA A 112 -6.29 6.85 6.01
C ALA A 112 -5.02 6.41 6.77
N ILE A 113 -4.79 7.00 7.94
CA ILE A 113 -3.59 6.77 8.73
C ILE A 113 -3.64 5.38 9.35
N ARG A 114 -2.55 4.63 9.20
CA ARG A 114 -2.37 3.32 9.82
C ARG A 114 -2.66 3.40 11.33
N ASN A 115 -3.41 2.43 11.83
CA ASN A 115 -3.89 2.33 13.22
C ASN A 115 -4.86 3.44 13.69
N GLN A 116 -5.27 4.37 12.82
CA GLN A 116 -6.26 5.39 13.15
C GLN A 116 -7.57 5.23 12.39
N ILE A 117 -7.53 4.62 11.20
CA ILE A 117 -8.73 4.29 10.45
C ILE A 117 -9.50 3.15 11.10
N PHE A 118 -10.80 3.35 11.31
CA PHE A 118 -11.73 2.38 11.91
C PHE A 118 -11.70 1.01 11.21
N ALA A 119 -11.47 1.00 9.89
CA ALA A 119 -11.23 -0.19 9.10
C ALA A 119 -9.72 -0.39 8.89
N GLY A 120 -9.07 -0.96 9.91
CA GLY A 120 -7.61 -1.04 10.03
C GLY A 120 -6.86 -1.79 8.93
N SER A 121 -7.52 -2.50 8.02
CA SER A 121 -6.89 -3.14 6.85
C SER A 121 -6.84 -2.23 5.61
N LEU A 122 -7.64 -1.16 5.57
CA LEU A 122 -7.82 -0.35 4.36
C LEU A 122 -6.70 0.67 4.10
N TRP A 123 -5.90 1.04 5.11
CA TRP A 123 -4.83 2.05 4.99
C TRP A 123 -3.78 1.71 3.91
N PHE A 124 -3.59 0.42 3.62
CA PHE A 124 -2.57 -0.03 2.67
C PHE A 124 -2.86 0.43 1.24
N LEU A 125 -4.12 0.50 0.83
CA LEU A 125 -4.51 0.90 -0.53
C LEU A 125 -4.11 2.36 -0.86
N PRO A 126 -4.51 3.38 -0.08
CA PRO A 126 -4.09 4.76 -0.34
C PRO A 126 -2.58 4.94 -0.18
N CYS A 127 -1.95 4.23 0.76
CA CYS A 127 -0.49 4.22 0.90
C CYS A 127 0.18 3.72 -0.40
N LEU A 128 -0.28 2.58 -0.94
CA LEU A 128 0.23 2.01 -2.18
C LEU A 128 0.02 2.96 -3.37
N TYR A 129 -1.15 3.58 -3.47
CA TYR A 129 -1.43 4.56 -4.51
C TYR A 129 -0.47 5.74 -4.46
N VAL A 130 -0.24 6.32 -3.28
CA VAL A 130 0.71 7.43 -3.12
C VAL A 130 2.12 7.00 -3.47
N MET A 131 2.56 5.81 -3.04
CA MET A 131 3.88 5.29 -3.39
C MET A 131 4.07 5.13 -4.90
N ILE A 132 3.04 4.68 -5.64
CA ILE A 132 3.06 4.61 -7.10
C ILE A 132 3.25 6.00 -7.72
N VAL A 133 2.51 7.01 -7.24
CA VAL A 133 2.61 8.38 -7.75
C VAL A 133 3.97 8.99 -7.42
N MET A 134 4.44 8.87 -6.17
CA MET A 134 5.75 9.34 -5.75
C MET A 134 6.88 8.72 -6.57
N TYR A 135 6.84 7.41 -6.78
CA TYR A 135 7.84 6.71 -7.58
C TYR A 135 7.81 7.17 -9.04
N SER A 136 6.61 7.39 -9.61
CA SER A 136 6.47 7.93 -10.98
C SER A 136 7.10 9.32 -11.12
N LEU A 137 6.92 10.20 -10.13
CA LEU A 137 7.51 11.54 -10.10
C LEU A 137 9.04 11.49 -10.00
N ILE A 138 9.58 10.55 -9.22
CA ILE A 138 11.04 10.32 -9.13
C ILE A 138 11.58 9.88 -10.49
N LEU A 139 10.89 8.99 -11.22
CA LEU A 139 11.33 8.54 -12.54
C LEU A 139 11.30 9.64 -13.61
N LEU A 140 10.38 10.62 -13.49
CA LEU A 140 10.37 11.79 -14.38
C LEU A 140 11.54 12.74 -14.13
N THR A 141 11.96 12.86 -12.87
CA THR A 141 13.02 13.81 -12.47
C THR A 141 14.41 13.20 -12.58
N ILE A 142 14.56 11.91 -12.27
CA ILE A 142 15.84 11.21 -12.21
C ILE A 142 15.80 10.02 -13.16
N LYS A 143 16.56 10.09 -14.26
CA LYS A 143 16.64 9.00 -15.24
C LYS A 143 17.60 7.87 -14.84
N ASN A 144 18.56 8.15 -13.96
CA ASN A 144 19.58 7.19 -13.57
C ASN A 144 19.10 6.32 -12.38
N LYS A 145 18.85 5.03 -12.66
CA LYS A 145 18.41 4.04 -11.66
C LYS A 145 19.35 3.89 -10.46
N TYR A 146 20.66 4.07 -10.66
CA TYR A 146 21.63 3.96 -9.57
C TYR A 146 21.53 5.14 -8.60
N ILE A 147 21.25 6.35 -9.12
CA ILE A 147 21.00 7.53 -8.28
C ILE A 147 19.74 7.33 -7.46
N ILE A 148 18.65 6.85 -8.07
CA ILE A 148 17.41 6.53 -7.36
C ILE A 148 17.69 5.52 -6.23
N PHE A 149 18.42 4.45 -6.53
CA PHE A 149 18.79 3.44 -5.54
C PHE A 149 19.59 4.04 -4.37
N ILE A 150 20.60 4.86 -4.66
CA ILE A 150 21.41 5.52 -3.62
C ILE A 150 20.54 6.44 -2.75
N ILE A 151 19.65 7.23 -3.35
CA ILE A 151 18.72 8.10 -2.60
C ILE A 151 17.82 7.27 -1.70
N CYS A 152 17.18 6.21 -2.22
CA CYS A 152 16.33 5.32 -1.42
C CYS A 152 17.12 4.65 -0.28
N PHE A 153 18.35 4.23 -0.54
CA PHE A 153 19.23 3.63 0.47
C PHE A 153 19.62 4.63 1.56
N ILE A 154 19.97 5.87 1.19
CA ILE A 154 20.27 6.94 2.15
C ILE A 154 19.03 7.25 3.00
N VAL A 155 17.85 7.42 2.38
CA VAL A 155 16.59 7.66 3.10
C VAL A 155 16.29 6.53 4.09
N PHE A 156 16.50 5.28 3.68
CA PHE A 156 16.35 4.12 4.56
C PHE A 156 17.32 4.16 5.75
N VAL A 157 18.62 4.38 5.51
CA VAL A 157 19.63 4.47 6.60
C VAL A 157 19.31 5.63 7.54
N ILE A 158 18.97 6.80 7.02
CA ILE A 158 18.57 7.98 7.80
C ILE A 158 17.35 7.65 8.67
N SER A 159 16.31 7.05 8.07
CA SER A 159 15.09 6.63 8.79
C SER A 159 15.39 5.69 9.96
N THR A 160 16.25 4.68 9.74
CA THR A 160 16.62 3.72 10.80
C THR A 160 17.46 4.35 11.93
N LYS A 161 18.31 5.34 11.61
CA LYS A 161 19.23 5.96 12.58
C LYS A 161 18.59 7.08 13.39
N LEU A 162 17.80 7.93 12.74
CA LEU A 162 17.26 9.12 13.38
C LEU A 162 16.00 8.83 14.20
N LYS A 163 15.50 7.58 14.24
CA LYS A 163 14.20 7.22 14.83
C LYS A 163 13.17 8.31 14.49
N ILE A 164 13.12 8.72 13.22
CA ILE A 164 12.18 9.75 12.77
C ILE A 164 10.79 9.13 12.85
N GLY A 165 10.23 9.13 14.06
CA GLY A 165 8.81 9.08 14.32
C GLY A 165 8.25 10.45 13.98
N PHE A 166 8.39 10.88 12.72
CA PHE A 166 7.46 11.84 12.19
C PHE A 166 6.14 11.08 12.22
N VAL A 167 5.25 11.38 13.18
CA VAL A 167 3.86 10.92 13.10
C VAL A 167 3.31 11.69 11.90
N PRO A 168 3.28 11.10 10.70
CA PRO A 168 2.94 11.88 9.53
C PRO A 168 1.43 12.07 9.57
N ALA A 169 0.99 13.28 9.26
CA ALA A 169 -0.43 13.65 9.26
C ALA A 169 -1.26 12.91 8.18
N LEU A 170 -0.64 12.02 7.39
CA LEU A 170 -1.24 11.30 6.25
C LEU A 170 -0.52 9.95 6.04
N PHE A 171 -1.28 8.84 6.00
CA PHE A 171 -1.00 7.41 5.66
C PHE A 171 0.36 6.74 5.99
N LEU A 172 1.41 7.45 6.42
CA LEU A 172 2.79 6.96 6.59
C LEU A 172 3.18 6.73 8.05
N ASN A 173 2.23 6.52 8.96
CA ASN A 173 2.55 6.18 10.34
C ASN A 173 2.99 4.71 10.40
N ILE A 174 4.21 4.43 9.94
CA ILE A 174 4.84 3.10 9.92
C ILE A 174 5.60 2.91 11.23
#